data_AF-A0A8B9YK63-F1
#
_entry.id   AF-A0A8B9YK63-F1
#
_cell.length_a   1.000
_cell.length_b   1.000
_cell.length_c   1.000
_cell.angle_alpha   90.00
_cell.angle_beta   90.00
_cell.angle_gamma   90.00
#
_symmetry.space_group_name_H-M   'P 1'
#
loop_
_entity.id
_entity.type
_entity.pdbx_description
1 polymer ?
#
loop_
_entity_poly.entity_id
_entity_poly.type
_entity_poly.pdbx_seq_one_letter_code
_entity_poly.pdbx_strand_id
1 'polypeptide(L)'
;MVGLEDLVTDNYSKIGNQVLPPGASLGSGLTPEAAKDLGLPPGIAVAASLIDAHAGGLGVIGADVKGHGLACEGQPVTSRLAVICGTSSCHMGISKNPIFVPGVWGPYFSAMVPGFWLNEGGQSVTGKLIDHMVQGHAAFPELQAKATARSLD
;
A
#
# COMPACT_ATOMS: atom_id res chain seq x y z
N MET A 1 17.08 -12.69 -26.91
CA MET A 1 15.74 -12.85 -26.30
C MET A 1 15.94 -13.27 -24.85
N VAL A 2 15.12 -12.79 -23.92
CA VAL A 2 15.30 -13.01 -22.47
C VAL A 2 14.66 -14.31 -21.96
N GLY A 3 14.09 -15.15 -22.84
CA GLY A 3 13.58 -16.48 -22.48
C GLY A 3 12.19 -16.46 -21.84
N LEU A 4 11.37 -15.46 -22.17
CA LEU A 4 10.01 -15.25 -21.60
C LEU A 4 8.91 -15.26 -22.67
N GLU A 5 9.22 -15.83 -23.84
CA GLU A 5 8.33 -15.78 -25.00
C GLU A 5 7.03 -16.56 -24.75
N ASP A 6 7.08 -17.57 -23.90
CA ASP A 6 5.94 -18.39 -23.48
C ASP A 6 4.92 -17.65 -22.59
N LEU A 7 5.27 -16.46 -22.07
CA LEU A 7 4.34 -15.60 -21.35
C LEU A 7 3.48 -14.76 -22.29
N VAL A 8 3.93 -14.58 -23.54
CA VAL A 8 3.24 -13.79 -24.58
C VAL A 8 2.35 -14.69 -25.44
N THR A 9 2.67 -15.98 -25.51
CA THR A 9 1.81 -16.98 -26.17
C THR A 9 0.42 -17.01 -25.55
N ASP A 10 -0.60 -17.34 -26.35
CA ASP A 10 -1.99 -17.45 -25.90
C ASP A 10 -2.53 -16.20 -25.20
N ASN A 11 -2.20 -15.03 -25.78
CA ASN A 11 -2.69 -13.72 -25.35
C ASN A 11 -2.51 -13.49 -23.85
N TYR A 12 -1.30 -13.70 -23.33
CA TYR A 12 -0.94 -13.45 -21.92
C TYR A 12 -1.76 -14.22 -20.88
N SER A 13 -2.44 -15.30 -21.26
CA SER A 13 -3.34 -16.05 -20.37
C SER A 13 -2.70 -16.52 -19.06
N LYS A 14 -1.39 -16.79 -19.06
CA LYS A 14 -0.62 -17.19 -17.87
C LYS A 14 -0.42 -16.07 -16.84
N ILE A 15 -0.37 -14.81 -17.29
CA ILE A 15 -0.02 -13.65 -16.45
C ILE A 15 -1.15 -12.62 -16.32
N GLY A 16 -2.26 -12.86 -17.03
CA GLY A 16 -3.40 -11.96 -17.10
C GLY A 16 -3.37 -11.10 -18.36
N ASN A 17 -4.53 -11.02 -19.02
CA ASN A 17 -4.72 -10.28 -20.27
C ASN A 17 -5.73 -9.14 -20.16
N GLN A 18 -6.30 -8.97 -18.97
CA GLN A 18 -7.17 -7.88 -18.60
C GLN A 18 -6.65 -7.27 -17.30
N VAL A 19 -6.24 -6.02 -17.35
CA VAL A 19 -5.80 -5.24 -16.19
C VAL A 19 -6.86 -4.20 -15.89
N LEU A 20 -7.30 -4.14 -14.64
CA LEU A 20 -8.32 -3.22 -14.18
C LEU A 20 -7.73 -2.25 -13.14
N PRO A 21 -8.19 -0.99 -13.10
CA PRO A 21 -7.72 -0.05 -12.09
C PRO A 21 -8.26 -0.43 -10.70
N PRO A 22 -7.59 0.05 -9.63
CA PRO A 22 -8.08 -0.14 -8.27
C PRO A 22 -9.53 0.35 -8.11
N GLY A 23 -10.37 -0.45 -7.44
CA GLY A 23 -11.79 -0.13 -7.23
C GLY A 23 -12.75 -0.56 -8.35
N ALA A 24 -12.25 -1.01 -9.50
CA ALA A 24 -13.11 -1.56 -10.56
C ALA A 24 -13.79 -2.86 -10.10
N SER A 25 -15.09 -3.01 -10.35
CA SER A 25 -15.83 -4.23 -9.99
C SER A 25 -15.41 -5.41 -10.85
N LEU A 26 -15.17 -6.57 -10.21
CA LEU A 26 -14.83 -7.83 -10.87
C LEU A 26 -16.08 -8.66 -11.15
N GLY A 27 -16.23 -9.11 -12.39
CA GLY A 27 -17.31 -10.02 -12.81
C GLY A 27 -18.69 -9.55 -12.33
N SER A 28 -19.45 -10.49 -11.77
CA SER A 28 -20.75 -10.23 -11.13
C SER A 28 -20.65 -10.14 -9.59
N GLY A 29 -19.46 -9.83 -9.06
CA GLY A 29 -19.21 -9.79 -7.62
C GLY A 29 -18.82 -11.15 -7.01
N LEU A 30 -19.04 -11.28 -5.70
CA LEU A 30 -18.66 -12.45 -4.91
C LEU A 30 -19.40 -13.70 -5.41
N THR A 31 -18.67 -14.75 -5.76
CA THR A 31 -19.27 -15.99 -6.28
C THR A 31 -20.09 -16.71 -5.21
N PRO A 32 -21.08 -17.55 -5.57
CA PRO A 32 -21.86 -18.32 -4.60
C PRO A 32 -21.01 -19.18 -3.66
N GLU A 33 -19.91 -19.74 -4.17
CA GLU A 33 -18.98 -20.55 -3.39
C GLU A 33 -18.24 -19.71 -2.34
N ALA A 34 -17.63 -18.60 -2.75
CA ALA A 34 -16.93 -17.70 -1.84
C ALA A 34 -17.88 -17.03 -0.82
N ALA A 35 -19.10 -16.71 -1.25
CA ALA A 35 -20.15 -16.17 -0.40
C ALA A 35 -20.52 -17.13 0.74
N LYS A 36 -20.65 -18.42 0.42
CA LYS A 36 -20.88 -19.47 1.43
C LYS A 36 -19.73 -19.59 2.42
N ASP A 37 -18.49 -19.57 1.95
CA ASP A 37 -17.30 -19.73 2.81
C ASP A 37 -17.10 -18.53 3.74
N LEU A 38 -17.43 -17.32 3.28
CA LEU A 38 -17.29 -16.08 4.04
C LEU A 38 -18.52 -15.71 4.89
N GLY A 39 -19.65 -16.41 4.71
CA GLY A 39 -20.92 -16.06 5.36
C GLY A 39 -21.52 -14.74 4.88
N LEU A 40 -21.30 -14.40 3.60
CA LEU A 40 -21.75 -13.15 2.97
C LEU A 40 -22.79 -13.42 1.86
N PRO A 41 -23.61 -12.42 1.49
CA PRO A 41 -24.48 -12.52 0.31
C PRO A 41 -23.71 -12.71 -1.01
N PRO A 42 -24.15 -13.60 -1.92
CA PRO A 42 -23.59 -13.70 -3.26
C PRO A 42 -23.87 -12.42 -4.07
N GLY A 43 -22.96 -12.10 -4.99
CA GLY A 43 -23.07 -10.93 -5.85
C GLY A 43 -22.69 -9.59 -5.21
N ILE A 44 -22.22 -9.58 -3.95
CA ILE A 44 -21.62 -8.38 -3.36
C ILE A 44 -20.44 -7.91 -4.22
N ALA A 45 -20.33 -6.60 -4.43
CA ALA A 45 -19.27 -6.02 -5.24
C ALA A 45 -17.89 -6.41 -4.69
N VAL A 46 -17.03 -6.90 -5.59
CA VAL A 46 -15.62 -7.22 -5.31
C VAL A 46 -14.78 -6.33 -6.20
N ALA A 47 -13.91 -5.52 -5.61
CA ALA A 47 -13.01 -4.65 -6.35
C ALA A 47 -11.78 -5.42 -6.86
N ALA A 48 -11.19 -4.93 -7.96
CA ALA A 48 -9.85 -5.32 -8.38
C ALA A 48 -8.86 -5.17 -7.22
N SER A 49 -7.98 -6.16 -7.06
CA SER A 49 -7.04 -6.22 -5.94
C SER A 49 -6.06 -5.06 -5.94
N LEU A 50 -5.50 -4.78 -4.76
CA LEU A 50 -4.47 -3.76 -4.55
C LEU A 50 -3.37 -4.32 -3.64
N ILE A 51 -2.13 -3.87 -3.85
CA ILE A 51 -1.00 -4.19 -2.96
C ILE A 51 -1.25 -3.54 -1.59
N ASP A 52 -0.77 -4.16 -0.50
CA ASP A 52 -1.00 -3.72 0.87
C ASP A 52 -0.60 -2.26 1.15
N ALA A 53 0.63 -1.87 0.77
CA ALA A 53 1.11 -0.50 0.92
C ALA A 53 0.28 0.47 0.07
N HIS A 54 -0.15 0.05 -1.12
CA HIS A 54 -1.00 0.86 -1.99
C HIS A 54 -2.41 1.03 -1.40
N ALA A 55 -2.96 0.00 -0.76
CA ALA A 55 -4.23 0.08 -0.04
C ALA A 55 -4.13 1.01 1.18
N GLY A 56 -3.05 0.91 1.96
CA GLY A 56 -2.75 1.85 3.03
C GLY A 56 -2.63 3.29 2.52
N GLY A 57 -1.90 3.48 1.41
CA GLY A 57 -1.74 4.77 0.74
C GLY A 57 -3.06 5.37 0.29
N LEU A 58 -3.90 4.58 -0.38
CA LEU A 58 -5.24 4.98 -0.79
C LEU A 58 -6.11 5.36 0.43
N GLY A 59 -6.02 4.59 1.51
CA GLY A 59 -6.78 4.82 2.74
C GLY A 59 -6.48 6.14 3.45
N VAL A 60 -5.28 6.71 3.27
CA VAL A 60 -4.86 7.93 3.99
C VAL A 60 -4.67 9.16 3.08
N ILE A 61 -4.25 8.99 1.83
CA ILE A 61 -3.82 10.12 0.99
C ILE A 61 -4.97 11.11 0.73
N GLY A 62 -6.19 10.60 0.61
CA GLY A 62 -7.41 11.37 0.36
C GLY A 62 -8.11 11.93 1.60
N ALA A 63 -7.55 11.79 2.80
CA ALA A 63 -8.20 12.23 4.04
C ALA A 63 -8.64 13.72 4.00
N ASP A 64 -9.82 14.04 4.54
CA ASP A 64 -10.20 15.44 4.72
C ASP A 64 -9.39 16.03 5.87
N VAL A 65 -8.73 17.16 5.60
CA VAL A 65 -7.84 17.84 6.55
C VAL A 65 -8.33 19.25 6.90
N LYS A 66 -9.52 19.64 6.44
CA LYS A 66 -10.09 20.96 6.73
C LYS A 66 -10.27 21.18 8.22
N GLY A 67 -9.90 22.37 8.70
CA GLY A 67 -10.04 22.75 10.10
C GLY A 67 -8.98 22.15 11.04
N HIS A 68 -8.01 21.41 10.51
CA HIS A 68 -6.90 20.87 11.30
C HIS A 68 -5.65 21.77 11.31
N GLY A 69 -5.62 22.86 10.54
CA GLY A 69 -4.50 23.81 10.51
C GLY A 69 -3.21 23.20 9.95
N LEU A 70 -3.34 22.19 9.08
CA LEU A 70 -2.19 21.50 8.49
C LEU A 70 -1.65 22.27 7.28
N ALA A 71 -0.36 22.15 7.02
CA ALA A 71 0.30 22.83 5.89
C ALA A 71 -0.26 22.45 4.50
N CYS A 72 -0.86 21.25 4.38
CA CYS A 72 -1.51 20.78 3.15
C CYS A 72 -3.00 21.15 3.07
N GLU A 73 -3.54 21.91 4.02
CA GLU A 73 -4.91 22.39 3.98
C GLU A 73 -5.13 23.32 2.77
N GLY A 74 -6.21 23.10 2.03
CA GLY A 74 -6.49 23.82 0.77
C GLY A 74 -5.58 23.44 -0.41
N GLN A 75 -4.60 22.54 -0.22
CA GLN A 75 -3.72 22.07 -1.29
C GLN A 75 -4.27 20.80 -1.96
N PRO A 76 -3.93 20.55 -3.25
CA PRO A 76 -4.37 19.34 -3.93
C PRO A 76 -3.81 18.09 -3.27
N VAL A 77 -4.46 16.93 -3.45
CA VAL A 77 -3.99 15.64 -2.93
C VAL A 77 -2.55 15.29 -3.37
N THR A 78 -2.11 15.82 -4.52
CA THR A 78 -0.73 15.70 -5.04
C THR A 78 0.32 16.46 -4.24
N SER A 79 -0.09 17.30 -3.27
CA SER A 79 0.81 17.97 -2.31
C SER A 79 1.11 17.13 -1.07
N ARG A 80 0.56 15.90 -1.01
CA ARG A 80 0.64 15.02 0.14
C ARG A 80 1.51 13.81 -0.19
N LEU A 81 2.17 13.30 0.84
CA LEU A 81 2.90 12.04 0.81
C LEU A 81 2.25 11.08 1.79
N ALA A 82 1.80 9.92 1.32
CA ALA A 82 1.36 8.85 2.20
C ALA A 82 2.58 8.04 2.65
N VAL A 83 2.75 7.87 3.97
CA VAL A 83 3.84 7.06 4.54
C VAL A 83 3.23 5.87 5.26
N ILE A 84 3.45 4.68 4.71
CA ILE A 84 2.89 3.43 5.23
C ILE A 84 3.96 2.76 6.07
N CYS A 85 3.86 2.94 7.38
CA CYS A 85 4.84 2.51 8.36
C CYS A 85 4.58 1.08 8.86
N GLY A 86 5.65 0.33 9.04
CA GLY A 86 5.69 -0.99 9.64
C GLY A 86 7.12 -1.38 9.99
N THR A 87 7.47 -2.65 9.81
CA THR A 87 8.87 -3.11 9.90
C THR A 87 9.78 -2.35 8.93
N SER A 88 9.27 -2.08 7.74
CA SER A 88 9.75 -1.15 6.71
C SER A 88 8.73 -0.03 6.48
N SER A 89 9.10 1.02 5.74
CA SER A 89 8.15 2.08 5.37
C SER A 89 8.14 2.36 3.87
N CYS A 90 6.94 2.45 3.29
CA CYS A 90 6.72 2.89 1.91
C CYS A 90 6.31 4.37 1.87
N HIS A 91 6.87 5.13 0.94
CA HIS A 91 6.63 6.56 0.75
C HIS A 91 5.98 6.78 -0.60
N MET A 92 4.69 7.13 -0.61
CA MET A 92 3.85 7.09 -1.80
C MET A 92 3.36 8.49 -2.15
N GLY A 93 3.84 9.02 -3.28
CA GLY A 93 3.45 10.32 -3.81
C GLY A 93 2.73 10.16 -5.15
N ILE A 94 1.71 10.98 -5.40
CA ILE A 94 0.95 10.96 -6.65
C ILE A 94 1.06 12.27 -7.43
N SER A 95 0.99 12.17 -8.75
CA SER A 95 1.14 13.30 -9.67
C SER A 95 0.25 13.14 -10.90
N LYS A 96 -0.11 14.26 -11.55
CA LYS A 96 -0.93 14.24 -12.78
C LYS A 96 -0.12 13.81 -14.02
N ASN A 97 1.18 14.11 -14.02
CA ASN A 97 2.10 13.81 -15.11
C ASN A 97 3.20 12.86 -14.60
N PRO A 98 3.81 12.03 -15.46
CA PRO A 98 4.90 11.16 -15.04
C PRO A 98 6.12 11.99 -14.59
N ILE A 99 6.67 11.64 -13.43
CA ILE A 99 7.88 12.25 -12.87
C ILE A 99 8.86 11.11 -12.58
N PHE A 100 10.05 11.16 -13.17
CA PHE A 100 11.12 10.19 -12.94
C PHE A 100 12.11 10.75 -11.91
N VAL A 101 12.36 10.02 -10.84
CA VAL A 101 13.25 10.45 -9.75
C VAL A 101 14.31 9.37 -9.51
N PRO A 102 15.62 9.69 -9.56
CA PRO A 102 16.66 8.71 -9.27
C PRO A 102 16.49 8.07 -7.89
N GLY A 103 16.46 6.73 -7.84
CA GLY A 103 16.32 5.97 -6.59
C GLY A 103 14.88 5.82 -6.07
N VAL A 104 13.88 6.30 -6.82
CA VAL A 104 12.45 6.12 -6.50
C VAL A 104 11.81 5.27 -7.60
N TRP A 105 10.96 4.32 -7.21
CA TRP A 105 10.24 3.48 -8.16
C TRP A 105 9.09 4.24 -8.83
N GLY A 106 8.77 3.86 -10.05
CA GLY A 106 7.76 4.51 -10.89
C GLY A 106 8.36 5.41 -11.98
N PRO A 107 7.53 6.27 -12.60
CA PRO A 107 6.14 6.56 -12.26
C PRO A 107 5.17 5.47 -12.79
N TYR A 108 4.29 4.95 -11.93
CA TYR A 108 3.30 3.93 -12.27
C TYR A 108 1.90 4.53 -12.46
N PHE A 109 1.34 4.46 -13.67
CA PHE A 109 0.04 5.06 -13.96
C PHE A 109 -1.11 4.24 -13.37
N SER A 110 -2.01 4.91 -12.66
CA SER A 110 -3.21 4.35 -12.01
C SER A 110 -2.94 3.16 -11.09
N ALA A 111 -1.72 3.05 -10.54
CA ALA A 111 -1.32 1.94 -9.68
C ALA A 111 -1.90 2.00 -8.25
N MET A 112 -2.24 3.20 -7.75
CA MET A 112 -2.82 3.40 -6.42
C MET A 112 -4.11 4.23 -6.46
N VAL A 113 -4.04 5.44 -7.06
CA VAL A 113 -5.20 6.31 -7.24
C VAL A 113 -5.53 6.36 -8.75
N PRO A 114 -6.75 5.97 -9.16
CA PRO A 114 -7.14 6.00 -10.57
C PRO A 114 -6.90 7.38 -11.20
N GLY A 115 -6.26 7.40 -12.38
CA GLY A 115 -5.97 8.62 -13.13
C GLY A 115 -4.72 9.40 -12.69
N PHE A 116 -3.97 8.92 -11.69
CA PHE A 116 -2.72 9.54 -11.24
C PHE A 116 -1.51 8.62 -11.46
N TRP A 117 -0.33 9.22 -11.60
CA TRP A 117 0.95 8.53 -11.58
C TRP A 117 1.47 8.42 -10.15
N LEU A 118 1.84 7.21 -9.74
CA LEU A 118 2.44 6.92 -8.45
C LEU A 118 3.97 6.91 -8.56
N ASN A 119 4.64 7.59 -7.63
CA ASN A 119 6.05 7.39 -7.31
C ASN A 119 6.14 6.74 -5.92
N GLU A 120 6.94 5.70 -5.81
CA GLU A 120 7.09 4.89 -4.60
C GLU A 120 8.54 4.84 -4.15
N GLY A 121 8.82 5.47 -3.01
CA GLY A 121 10.07 5.33 -2.28
C GLY A 121 9.93 4.29 -1.18
N GLY A 122 11.06 3.75 -0.71
CA GLY A 122 11.08 2.76 0.35
C GLY A 122 12.24 2.94 1.31
N GLN A 123 11.98 2.69 2.59
CA GLN A 123 13.01 2.45 3.60
C GLN A 123 12.83 1.01 4.09
N SER A 124 13.78 0.14 3.75
CA SER A 124 13.67 -1.31 3.99
C SER A 124 13.66 -1.69 5.48
N VAL A 125 14.16 -0.83 6.36
CA VAL A 125 14.22 -1.08 7.80
C VAL A 125 13.89 0.21 8.53
N THR A 126 12.70 0.31 9.11
CA THR A 126 12.25 1.48 9.89
C THR A 126 11.83 1.06 11.29
N GLY A 127 10.62 0.51 11.47
CA GLY A 127 10.17 -0.02 12.75
C GLY A 127 11.12 -1.12 13.26
N LYS A 128 11.62 -1.97 12.35
CA LYS A 128 12.56 -3.03 12.74
C LYS A 128 13.92 -2.50 13.21
N LEU A 129 14.34 -1.34 12.73
CA LEU A 129 15.58 -0.70 13.20
C LEU A 129 15.37 -0.10 14.59
N ILE A 130 14.20 0.49 14.85
CA ILE A 130 13.82 0.96 16.19
C ILE A 130 13.83 -0.22 17.16
N ASP A 131 13.17 -1.33 16.81
CA ASP A 131 13.18 -2.55 17.62
C ASP A 131 14.60 -3.02 17.91
N HIS A 132 15.44 -3.09 16.88
CA HIS A 132 16.82 -3.53 17.02
C HIS A 132 17.63 -2.64 17.97
N MET A 133 17.47 -1.32 17.88
CA MET A 133 18.17 -0.36 18.75
C MET A 133 17.70 -0.48 20.20
N VAL A 134 16.39 -0.64 20.43
CA VAL A 134 15.82 -0.77 21.77
C VAL A 134 16.20 -2.11 22.38
N GLN A 135 15.98 -3.21 21.67
CA GLN A 135 16.23 -4.58 22.15
C GLN A 135 17.73 -4.89 22.25
N GLY A 136 18.56 -4.26 21.42
CA GLY A 136 20.01 -4.42 21.44
C GLY A 136 20.71 -3.64 22.55
N HIS A 137 20.02 -2.76 23.27
CA HIS A 137 20.62 -1.95 24.32
C HIS A 137 20.89 -2.77 25.60
N ALA A 138 22.03 -2.56 26.26
CA ALA A 138 22.43 -3.35 27.43
C ALA A 138 21.43 -3.28 28.61
N ALA A 139 20.70 -2.17 28.73
CA ALA A 139 19.67 -1.97 29.76
C ALA A 139 18.33 -2.67 29.43
N PHE A 140 18.14 -3.20 28.22
CA PHE A 140 16.87 -3.77 27.78
C PHE A 140 16.33 -4.86 28.72
N PRO A 141 17.12 -5.86 29.20
CA PRO A 141 16.58 -6.90 30.09
C PRO A 141 16.04 -6.35 31.41
N GLU A 142 16.73 -5.38 32.02
CA GLU A 142 16.30 -4.75 33.26
C GLU A 142 15.02 -3.94 33.07
N LEU A 143 14.95 -3.18 31.97
CA LEU A 143 13.78 -2.34 31.66
C LEU A 143 12.57 -3.18 31.27
N GLN A 144 12.77 -4.28 30.54
CA GLN A 144 11.70 -5.21 30.19
C GLN A 144 11.10 -5.85 31.44
N ALA A 145 11.93 -6.31 32.37
CA ALA A 145 11.45 -6.86 33.65
C ALA A 145 10.65 -5.82 34.45
N LYS A 146 11.10 -4.56 34.47
CA LYS A 146 10.38 -3.44 35.11
C LYS A 146 9.06 -3.10 34.41
N ALA A 147 8.99 -3.18 33.08
CA ALA A 147 7.78 -2.92 32.30
C ALA A 147 6.71 -3.99 32.56
N THR A 148 7.09 -5.27 32.48
CA THR A 148 6.21 -6.41 32.78
C THR A 148 5.70 -6.37 34.22
N ALA A 149 6.55 -6.01 35.19
CA ALA A 149 6.12 -5.84 36.59
C ALA A 149 5.11 -4.69 36.80
N ARG A 150 4.97 -3.78 35.84
CA ARG A 150 4.01 -2.66 35.86
C ARG A 150 2.78 -2.89 34.97
N SER A 151 2.63 -4.07 34.37
CA SER A 151 1.57 -4.40 33.39
C SER A 151 1.50 -3.43 32.20
N LEU A 152 2.66 -2.90 31.80
CA LEU A 152 2.81 -2.15 30.56
C LEU A 152 3.33 -3.12 29.50
N ASP A 153 2.40 -3.82 28.85
CA ASP A 153 2.67 -4.62 27.64
C ASP A 153 2.30 -3.79 26.40
#